data_AF-A0A3R7DP31-F1
#
_entry.id   AF-A0A3R7DP31-F1
#
_cell.length_a   1.000
_cell.length_b   1.000
_cell.length_c   1.000
_cell.angle_alpha   90.00
_cell.angle_beta   90.00
_cell.angle_gamma   90.00
#
_symmetry.space_group_name_H-M   'P 1'
#
loop_
_entity.id
_entity.type
_entity.pdbx_description
1 polymer ?
#
loop_
_entity_poly.entity_id
_entity_poly.type
_entity_poly.pdbx_seq_one_letter_code
_entity_poly.pdbx_strand_id
1 'polypeptide(L)'
;MQLDKILDAIISKEVYKEVKVECRLPYYPFELVEDIVEKIKTDEDFGKEYKEELSKQLQEQGYEHSEVIGIDSYSNCLVVRYTAYYAGRKEHPEVHLKTLLSLYERQGRDIHDPDVFDEIVEKARRDLGERIKNHNEERLDRFAALFKEAIVVAQSPMV
;
A
#
# COMPACT_ATOMS: atom_id res chain seq x y z
N MET A 1 -18.21 8.25 11.76
CA MET A 1 -17.02 7.43 11.40
C MET A 1 -15.94 7.77 12.43
N GLN A 2 -15.36 6.80 13.15
CA GLN A 2 -14.36 7.09 14.20
C GLN A 2 -13.11 7.71 13.55
N LEU A 3 -12.70 8.93 13.94
CA LEU A 3 -11.57 9.68 13.38
C LEU A 3 -10.35 8.79 13.10
N ASP A 4 -10.01 7.94 14.07
CA ASP A 4 -8.90 6.98 14.02
C ASP A 4 -8.91 6.11 12.74
N LYS A 5 -10.09 5.62 12.33
CA LYS A 5 -10.26 4.80 11.12
C LYS A 5 -10.06 5.59 9.83
N ILE A 6 -10.44 6.87 9.83
CA ILE A 6 -10.27 7.78 8.68
C ILE A 6 -8.78 8.05 8.48
N LEU A 7 -8.09 8.41 9.57
CA LEU A 7 -6.68 8.72 9.54
C LEU A 7 -5.84 7.48 9.19
N ASP A 8 -6.19 6.29 9.69
CA ASP A 8 -5.53 5.03 9.32
C ASP A 8 -5.70 4.67 7.85
N ALA A 9 -6.88 4.90 7.26
CA ALA A 9 -7.11 4.64 5.85
C ALA A 9 -6.24 5.54 4.96
N ILE A 10 -6.08 6.82 5.33
CA ILE A 10 -5.24 7.79 4.61
C ILE A 10 -3.76 7.42 4.73
N ILE A 11 -3.28 7.13 5.94
CA ILE A 11 -1.90 6.65 6.14
C ILE A 11 -1.67 5.39 5.31
N SER A 12 -2.62 4.44 5.33
CA SER A 12 -2.46 3.20 4.59
C SER A 12 -2.35 3.44 3.08
N LYS A 13 -3.24 4.26 2.51
CA LYS A 13 -3.23 4.59 1.07
C LYS A 13 -1.94 5.30 0.63
N GLU A 14 -1.41 6.17 1.48
CA GLU A 14 -0.27 7.03 1.12
C GLU A 14 1.09 6.42 1.42
N VAL A 15 1.16 5.56 2.44
CA VAL A 15 2.40 4.90 2.89
C VAL A 15 2.59 3.55 2.22
N TYR A 16 1.52 2.78 2.01
CA TYR A 16 1.60 1.53 1.26
C TYR A 16 1.47 1.83 -0.22
N LYS A 17 2.61 1.89 -0.90
CA LYS A 17 2.62 1.99 -2.35
C LYS A 17 2.58 0.59 -2.95
N GLU A 18 1.65 0.40 -3.86
CA GLU A 18 1.61 -0.78 -4.71
C GLU A 18 2.83 -0.78 -5.61
N VAL A 19 3.66 -1.82 -5.45
CA VAL A 19 4.82 -2.05 -6.30
C VAL A 19 4.66 -3.42 -6.91
N LYS A 20 4.79 -3.49 -8.23
CA LYS A 20 4.86 -4.77 -8.94
C LYS A 20 6.23 -5.38 -8.67
N VAL A 21 6.25 -6.50 -7.95
CA VAL A 21 7.47 -7.24 -7.61
C VAL A 21 7.41 -8.58 -8.30
N GLU A 22 8.54 -8.99 -8.87
CA GLU A 22 8.70 -10.31 -9.47
C GLU A 22 9.39 -11.23 -8.47
N CYS A 23 8.86 -12.43 -8.31
CA CYS A 23 9.48 -13.47 -7.51
C CYS A 23 9.44 -14.82 -8.24
N ARG A 24 10.35 -15.71 -7.87
CA ARG A 24 10.34 -17.10 -8.30
C ARG A 24 9.62 -17.91 -7.25
N LEU A 25 8.49 -18.49 -7.62
CA LEU A 25 7.75 -19.42 -6.78
C LEU A 25 8.06 -20.84 -7.25
N PRO A 26 8.61 -21.71 -6.37
CA PRO A 26 8.67 -23.14 -6.66
C PRO A 26 7.24 -23.61 -6.95
N TYR A 27 7.07 -24.20 -8.12
CA TYR A 27 5.77 -24.68 -8.56
C TYR A 27 5.90 -26.18 -8.71
N TYR A 28 5.29 -26.89 -7.75
CA TYR A 28 5.25 -28.34 -7.72
C TYR A 28 3.80 -28.80 -7.90
N PRO A 29 3.34 -29.04 -9.14
CA PRO A 29 2.05 -29.66 -9.38
C PRO A 29 2.16 -31.17 -9.60
N PHE A 30 3.38 -31.73 -9.50
CA PHE A 30 3.87 -32.89 -10.26
C PHE A 30 4.25 -32.49 -11.69
N GLU A 31 5.55 -32.63 -11.99
CA GLU A 31 6.23 -32.51 -13.29
C GLU A 31 5.39 -31.92 -14.43
N LEU A 32 5.66 -30.66 -14.83
CA LEU A 32 5.24 -30.18 -16.14
C LEU A 32 5.71 -31.23 -17.15
N VAL A 33 4.79 -32.02 -17.68
CA VAL A 33 5.09 -33.10 -18.63
C VAL A 33 5.93 -32.48 -19.74
N GLU A 34 7.02 -33.13 -20.16
CA GLU A 34 7.96 -32.57 -21.15
C GLU A 34 7.22 -32.01 -22.38
N ASP A 35 6.15 -32.68 -22.81
CA ASP A 35 5.24 -32.27 -23.88
C ASP A 35 4.61 -30.87 -23.66
N ILE A 36 4.19 -30.55 -22.43
CA ILE A 36 3.61 -29.24 -22.08
C ILE A 36 4.71 -28.18 -22.09
N VAL A 37 5.89 -28.49 -21.57
CA VAL A 37 7.05 -27.58 -21.58
C VAL A 37 7.48 -27.25 -23.00
N GLU A 38 7.56 -28.26 -23.85
CA GLU A 38 7.91 -28.10 -25.26
C GLU A 38 6.84 -27.26 -25.96
N LYS A 39 5.55 -27.57 -25.73
CA LYS A 39 4.44 -26.81 -26.31
C LYS A 39 4.43 -25.35 -25.87
N ILE A 40 4.71 -25.04 -24.60
CA ILE A 40 4.85 -23.65 -24.11
C ILE A 40 5.98 -22.91 -24.84
N LYS A 41 7.07 -23.61 -25.21
CA LYS A 41 8.22 -23.01 -25.92
C LYS A 41 7.97 -22.82 -27.41
N THR A 42 7.25 -23.74 -28.03
CA THR A 42 7.05 -23.77 -29.50
C THR A 42 5.78 -23.07 -29.96
N ASP A 43 4.77 -22.97 -29.10
CA ASP A 43 3.46 -22.40 -29.38
C ASP A 43 3.23 -21.19 -28.44
N GLU A 44 3.42 -19.99 -28.97
CA GLU A 44 3.30 -18.75 -28.21
C GLU A 44 1.88 -18.51 -27.69
N ASP A 45 0.86 -18.89 -28.46
CA ASP A 45 -0.55 -18.73 -28.10
C ASP A 45 -0.90 -19.67 -26.94
N PHE A 46 -0.52 -20.94 -27.05
CA PHE A 46 -0.65 -21.91 -25.96
C PHE A 46 0.09 -21.46 -24.71
N GLY A 47 1.33 -20.99 -24.85
CA GLY A 47 2.14 -20.50 -23.74
C GLY A 47 1.53 -19.29 -23.03
N LYS A 48 0.83 -18.42 -23.77
CA LYS A 48 0.10 -17.29 -23.20
C LYS A 48 -1.15 -17.74 -22.45
N GLU A 49 -2.01 -18.55 -23.08
CA GLU A 49 -3.23 -19.07 -22.45
C GLU A 49 -2.93 -19.85 -21.17
N TYR A 50 -1.87 -20.67 -21.19
CA TYR A 50 -1.48 -21.46 -20.03
C TYR A 50 -1.01 -20.60 -18.85
N LYS A 51 -0.30 -19.50 -19.09
CA LYS A 51 0.08 -18.54 -18.04
C LYS A 51 -1.13 -17.80 -17.46
N GLU A 52 -2.11 -17.45 -18.29
CA GLU A 52 -3.35 -16.81 -17.83
C GLU A 52 -4.15 -17.75 -16.92
N GLU A 53 -4.28 -19.02 -17.29
CA GLU A 53 -4.92 -20.05 -16.47
C GLU A 53 -4.23 -20.22 -15.12
N LEU A 54 -2.89 -20.32 -15.10
CA LEU A 54 -2.13 -20.40 -13.85
C LEU A 54 -2.27 -19.14 -12.98
N SER A 55 -2.33 -17.97 -13.61
CA SER A 55 -2.58 -16.70 -12.90
C SER A 55 -3.95 -16.71 -12.23
N LYS A 56 -4.98 -17.20 -12.93
CA LYS A 56 -6.33 -17.32 -12.39
C LYS A 56 -6.39 -18.30 -11.21
N GLN A 57 -5.71 -19.44 -11.30
CA GLN A 57 -5.63 -20.39 -10.17
C GLN A 57 -4.98 -19.78 -8.93
N LEU A 58 -3.92 -18.98 -9.10
CA LEU A 58 -3.31 -18.24 -7.99
C LEU A 58 -4.29 -17.23 -7.38
N GLN A 59 -5.02 -16.50 -8.21
CA GLN A 59 -6.01 -15.52 -7.77
C GLN A 59 -7.16 -16.18 -6.99
N GLU A 60 -7.67 -17.32 -7.46
CA GLU A 60 -8.70 -18.12 -6.77
C GLU A 60 -8.22 -18.67 -5.41
N GLN A 61 -6.90 -18.86 -5.23
CA GLN A 61 -6.28 -19.26 -3.96
C GLN A 61 -6.02 -18.09 -2.99
N GLY A 62 -6.45 -16.87 -3.34
CA GLY A 62 -6.31 -15.67 -2.51
C GLY A 62 -5.14 -14.77 -2.87
N TYR A 63 -4.41 -15.05 -3.96
CA TYR A 63 -3.36 -14.17 -4.48
C TYR A 63 -3.92 -13.22 -5.54
N GLU A 64 -4.92 -12.40 -5.16
CA GLU A 64 -5.77 -11.60 -6.05
C GLU A 64 -5.02 -10.70 -7.06
N HIS A 65 -3.77 -10.33 -6.76
CA HIS A 65 -2.94 -9.47 -7.61
C HIS A 65 -1.73 -10.18 -8.22
N SER A 66 -1.74 -11.51 -8.29
CA SER A 66 -0.65 -12.29 -8.89
C SER A 66 -0.89 -12.60 -10.36
N GLU A 67 0.20 -12.56 -11.12
CA GLU A 67 0.29 -12.81 -12.56
C GLU A 67 1.51 -13.70 -12.83
N VAL A 68 1.33 -14.84 -13.48
CA VAL A 68 2.43 -15.69 -13.95
C VAL A 68 2.96 -15.10 -15.26
N ILE A 69 4.17 -14.54 -15.21
CA ILE A 69 4.80 -13.92 -16.37
C ILE A 69 5.78 -14.85 -17.09
N GLY A 70 6.25 -15.89 -16.39
CA GLY A 70 7.18 -16.87 -16.93
C GLY A 70 7.10 -18.22 -16.23
N ILE A 71 7.55 -19.26 -16.92
CA ILE A 71 7.63 -20.63 -16.44
C ILE A 71 9.05 -21.12 -16.71
N ASP A 72 9.81 -21.36 -15.65
CA ASP A 72 11.13 -22.00 -15.71
C ASP A 72 10.96 -23.50 -15.44
N SER A 73 10.92 -24.26 -16.53
CA SER A 73 10.80 -25.72 -16.51
C SER A 73 12.06 -26.43 -16.02
N TYR A 74 13.24 -25.81 -16.10
CA TYR A 74 14.48 -26.44 -15.64
C TYR A 74 14.55 -26.44 -14.10
N SER A 75 14.10 -25.35 -13.49
CA SER A 75 14.09 -25.19 -12.03
C SER A 75 12.72 -25.43 -11.38
N ASN A 76 11.72 -25.85 -12.16
CA ASN A 76 10.32 -26.02 -11.73
C ASN A 76 9.78 -24.81 -10.97
N CYS A 77 9.99 -23.62 -11.53
CA CYS A 77 9.61 -22.35 -10.92
C CYS A 77 8.70 -21.55 -11.82
N LEU A 78 7.66 -20.94 -11.23
CA LEU A 78 6.94 -19.85 -11.86
C LEU A 78 7.65 -18.54 -11.57
N VAL A 79 7.79 -17.70 -12.58
CA VAL A 79 8.08 -16.28 -12.40
C VAL A 79 6.75 -15.58 -12.24
N VAL A 80 6.45 -15.19 -11.00
CA VAL A 80 5.19 -14.57 -10.64
C VAL A 80 5.44 -13.10 -10.31
N ARG A 81 4.70 -12.24 -10.98
CA ARG A 81 4.57 -10.83 -10.65
C ARG A 81 3.38 -10.66 -9.73
N TYR A 82 3.59 -10.02 -8.58
CA TYR A 82 2.51 -9.71 -7.65
C TYR A 82 2.62 -8.27 -7.17
N THR A 83 1.49 -7.71 -6.74
CA THR A 83 1.48 -6.42 -6.06
C THR A 83 1.93 -6.61 -4.61
N ALA A 84 3.12 -6.12 -4.29
CA ALA A 84 3.57 -5.98 -2.92
C ALA A 84 3.26 -4.56 -2.43
N TYR A 85 2.83 -4.46 -1.17
CA TYR A 85 2.65 -3.18 -0.49
C TYR A 85 3.94 -2.86 0.27
N TYR A 86 4.76 -1.98 -0.28
CA TYR A 86 5.99 -1.56 0.41
C TYR A 86 5.67 -0.47 1.42
N ALA A 87 6.04 -0.69 2.69
CA ALA A 87 6.00 0.35 3.71
C ALA A 87 7.18 1.32 3.48
N GLY A 88 6.90 2.56 3.11
CA GLY A 88 7.91 3.62 3.13
C GLY A 88 8.39 3.89 4.56
N ARG A 89 9.45 3.22 5.04
CA ARG A 89 10.12 3.47 6.33
C ARG A 89 10.84 4.84 6.31
N LYS A 90 11.16 5.57 7.40
CA LYS A 90 11.21 5.31 8.85
C LYS A 90 11.29 6.64 9.67
N GLU A 91 10.39 7.59 9.46
CA GLU A 91 10.59 8.97 9.96
C GLU A 91 9.25 9.70 10.24
N HIS A 92 8.20 8.90 10.41
CA HIS A 92 6.75 9.15 10.22
C HIS A 92 6.12 10.33 10.99
N PRO A 93 6.15 11.57 10.46
CA PRO A 93 5.38 12.68 11.02
C PRO A 93 3.88 12.41 10.99
N GLU A 94 3.39 11.60 10.05
CA GLU A 94 1.96 11.30 9.90
C GLU A 94 1.36 10.53 11.06
N VAL A 95 2.14 9.62 11.65
CA VAL A 95 1.71 8.82 12.81
C VAL A 95 1.70 9.69 14.07
N HIS A 96 2.68 10.58 14.22
CA HIS A 96 2.74 11.54 15.31
C HIS A 96 1.59 12.54 15.23
N LEU A 97 1.35 13.13 14.06
CA LEU A 97 0.24 14.04 13.80
C LEU A 97 -1.12 13.38 14.08
N LYS A 98 -1.34 12.16 13.60
CA LYS A 98 -2.55 11.37 13.90
C LYS A 98 -2.76 11.22 15.42
N THR A 99 -1.69 10.90 16.14
CA THR A 99 -1.72 10.70 17.60
C THR A 99 -2.12 11.98 18.32
N LEU A 100 -1.55 13.13 17.92
CA LEU A 100 -1.88 14.43 18.50
C LEU A 100 -3.33 14.84 18.21
N LEU A 101 -3.80 14.67 16.97
CA LEU A 101 -5.19 14.96 16.59
C LEU A 101 -6.18 14.15 17.44
N SER A 102 -5.92 12.84 17.58
CA SER A 102 -6.76 11.96 18.41
C SER A 102 -6.71 12.34 19.89
N LEU A 103 -5.56 12.79 20.39
CA LEU A 103 -5.41 13.22 21.78
C LEU A 103 -6.20 14.52 22.04
N TYR A 104 -6.08 15.51 21.15
CA TYR A 104 -6.76 16.80 21.29
C TYR A 104 -8.28 16.63 21.18
N GLU A 105 -8.77 15.83 20.22
CA GLU A 105 -10.19 15.48 20.11
C GLU A 105 -10.71 14.84 21.41
N ARG A 106 -9.97 13.87 21.99
CA ARG A 106 -10.32 13.24 23.29
C ARG A 106 -10.30 14.21 24.46
N GLN A 107 -9.51 15.28 24.38
CA GLN A 107 -9.47 16.37 25.37
C GLN A 107 -10.61 17.37 25.18
N GLY A 108 -11.50 17.18 24.21
CA GLY A 108 -12.61 18.08 23.89
C GLY A 108 -12.17 19.35 23.15
N ARG A 109 -10.96 19.36 22.58
CA ARG A 109 -10.53 20.43 21.67
C ARG A 109 -11.18 20.19 20.31
N ASP A 110 -11.70 21.25 19.71
CA ASP A 110 -12.30 21.17 18.39
C ASP A 110 -11.23 21.11 17.31
N ILE A 111 -10.90 19.90 16.84
CA ILE A 111 -9.92 19.70 15.76
C ILE A 111 -10.43 20.16 14.38
N HIS A 112 -11.70 20.55 14.28
CA HIS A 112 -12.29 21.10 13.05
C HIS A 112 -12.08 22.61 12.96
N ASP A 113 -11.80 23.27 14.09
CA ASP A 113 -11.36 24.65 14.10
C ASP A 113 -9.98 24.76 13.43
N PRO A 114 -9.84 25.54 12.33
CA PRO A 114 -8.58 25.71 11.63
C PRO A 114 -7.43 26.14 12.54
N ASP A 115 -7.70 27.01 13.52
CA ASP A 115 -6.66 27.54 14.42
C ASP A 115 -6.15 26.45 15.36
N VAL A 116 -7.05 25.59 15.85
CA VAL A 116 -6.70 24.43 16.69
C VAL A 116 -5.96 23.38 15.88
N PHE A 117 -6.38 23.10 14.65
CA PHE A 117 -5.71 22.15 13.78
C PHE A 117 -4.27 22.60 13.46
N ASP A 118 -4.10 23.87 13.08
CA ASP A 118 -2.80 24.43 12.74
C ASP A 118 -1.87 24.45 13.99
N GLU A 119 -2.40 24.71 15.20
CA GLU A 119 -1.65 24.57 16.47
C GLU A 119 -1.08 23.14 16.65
N ILE A 120 -1.89 22.11 16.36
CA ILE A 120 -1.50 20.71 16.48
C ILE A 120 -0.39 20.35 15.47
N VAL A 121 -0.47 20.89 14.25
CA VAL A 121 0.56 20.71 13.21
C VAL A 121 1.88 21.37 13.64
N GLU A 122 1.86 22.59 14.16
CA GLU A 122 3.05 23.27 14.67
C GLU A 122 3.68 22.55 15.88
N LYS A 123 2.85 21.94 16.72
CA LYS A 123 3.32 21.08 17.80
C LYS A 123 4.01 19.84 17.24
N ALA A 124 3.40 19.16 16.26
CA ALA A 124 4.01 18.02 15.59
C ALA A 124 5.37 18.40 14.96
N ARG A 125 5.45 19.57 14.32
CA ARG A 125 6.70 20.08 13.72
C ARG A 125 7.79 20.33 14.76
N ARG A 126 7.47 20.94 15.90
CA ARG A 126 8.43 21.17 17.00
C ARG A 126 8.91 19.87 17.63
N ASP A 127 8.03 18.90 17.82
CA ASP A 127 8.36 17.60 18.43
C ASP A 127 9.32 16.76 17.59
N LEU A 128 9.36 16.96 16.27
CA LEU A 128 10.31 16.30 15.36
C LEU A 128 11.76 16.76 15.56
N GLY A 129 11.98 17.97 16.09
CA GLY A 129 13.29 18.56 16.39
C GLY A 129 14.15 18.90 15.16
N GLU A 130 15.25 19.62 15.36
CA GLU A 130 16.17 20.09 14.29
C GLU A 130 16.90 18.97 13.53
N ARG A 131 16.77 17.70 13.97
CA ARG A 131 17.52 16.57 13.43
C ARG A 131 17.06 16.12 12.04
N ILE A 132 15.98 16.67 11.50
CA ILE A 132 15.39 16.15 10.27
C ILE A 132 15.11 17.25 9.24
N LYS A 133 16.11 17.49 8.39
CA LYS A 133 16.05 18.47 7.31
C LYS A 133 15.12 18.02 6.17
N ASN A 134 14.21 18.90 5.79
CA ASN A 134 13.36 18.98 4.60
C ASN A 134 12.40 17.81 4.32
N HIS A 135 12.87 16.55 4.29
CA HIS A 135 12.05 15.42 3.82
C HIS A 135 10.84 15.10 4.73
N ASN A 136 10.95 15.32 6.04
CA ASN A 136 9.82 15.09 6.95
C ASN A 136 8.91 16.28 7.16
N GLU A 137 9.38 17.48 6.86
CA GLU A 137 8.54 18.67 6.89
C GLU A 137 7.59 18.64 5.69
N GLU A 138 8.09 18.36 4.49
CA GLU A 138 7.26 18.14 3.29
C GLU A 138 6.25 17.01 3.50
N ARG A 139 6.68 15.91 4.16
CA ARG A 139 5.79 14.80 4.50
C ARG A 139 4.74 15.20 5.54
N LEU A 140 5.11 15.94 6.58
CA LEU A 140 4.17 16.45 7.59
C LEU A 140 3.13 17.37 6.94
N ASP A 141 3.56 18.34 6.14
CA ASP A 141 2.68 19.31 5.48
C ASP A 141 1.69 18.60 4.54
N ARG A 142 2.17 17.59 3.80
CA ARG A 142 1.33 16.76 2.95
C ARG A 142 0.26 16.02 3.74
N PHE A 143 0.62 15.35 4.83
CA PHE A 143 -0.36 14.63 5.66
C PHE A 143 -1.29 15.57 6.42
N ALA A 144 -0.83 16.76 6.82
CA ALA A 144 -1.67 17.79 7.41
C ALA A 144 -2.77 18.24 6.44
N ALA A 145 -2.43 18.49 5.17
CA ALA A 145 -3.42 18.83 4.13
C ALA A 145 -4.44 17.69 3.93
N LEU A 146 -3.97 16.45 3.79
CA LEU A 146 -4.83 15.28 3.60
C LEU A 146 -5.77 15.03 4.78
N PHE A 147 -5.28 15.18 6.02
CA PHE A 147 -6.11 15.02 7.21
C PHE A 147 -7.12 16.16 7.33
N LYS A 148 -6.74 17.41 7.04
CA LYS A 148 -7.64 18.57 7.05
C LYS A 148 -8.79 18.38 6.06
N GLU A 149 -8.49 17.96 4.84
CA GLU A 149 -9.51 17.67 3.81
C GLU A 149 -10.46 16.55 4.27
N ALA A 150 -9.92 15.44 4.77
CA ALA A 150 -10.73 14.31 5.20
C ALA A 150 -11.63 14.62 6.40
N ILE A 151 -11.15 15.44 7.34
CA ILE A 151 -11.90 15.91 8.49
C ILE A 151 -13.07 16.80 8.05
N VAL A 152 -12.86 17.68 7.08
CA VAL A 152 -13.93 18.52 6.48
C VAL A 152 -14.93 17.67 5.70
N VAL A 153 -14.47 16.72 4.89
CA VAL A 153 -15.35 15.83 4.10
C VAL A 153 -16.19 14.93 5.01
N ALA A 154 -15.66 14.47 6.14
CA ALA A 154 -16.40 13.67 7.11
C ALA A 154 -17.55 14.44 7.80
N GLN A 155 -17.59 15.77 7.70
CA GLN A 155 -18.67 16.63 8.21
C GLN A 155 -19.73 16.97 7.16
N SER A 156 -19.40 16.87 5.87
CA SER A 156 -20.38 17.08 4.81
C SER A 156 -21.35 15.89 4.78
N PRO A 157 -22.65 16.07 5.04
CA PRO A 157 -23.62 15.05 4.70
C PRO A 157 -23.50 14.80 3.20
N MET A 158 -23.41 13.53 2.78
CA MET A 158 -23.57 13.17 1.37
C MET A 158 -24.85 13.83 0.87
N VAL A 159 -24.70 14.82 -0.03
CA VAL A 159 -25.79 15.38 -0.83
C VAL A 159 -26.02 14.47 -2.01
#